data_AF-U4R6Q7-F1
#
_entry.id   AF-U4R6Q7-F1
#
_cell.length_a   1.000
_cell.length_b   1.000
_cell.length_c   1.000
_cell.angle_alpha   90.00
_cell.angle_beta   90.00
_cell.angle_gamma   90.00
#
_symmetry.space_group_name_H-M   'P 1'
#
loop_
_entity.id
_entity.type
_entity.pdbx_description
1 polymer ?
#
loop_
_entity_poly.entity_id
_entity_poly.type
_entity_poly.pdbx_seq_one_letter_code
_entity_poly.pdbx_strand_id
1 'polypeptide(L)'
;MNKIYAFLIIIPLIAVLFFKTLTFYEYDTKQRYVKNTVDSVAHKVMITGVMTVSDQEELLEKLGELGTFLAGNISIKCANVQPDGTVGGLGDYVLGSVLDREEIFSIYVESENESIFSETEVISDNESNKLHYRAKATCRVEKNSGVD
;
A
#
# COMPACT_ATOMS: atom_id res chain seq x y z
N MET A 1 -17.79 -2.72 -48.50
CA MET A 1 -18.42 -3.33 -47.31
C MET A 1 -17.42 -3.82 -46.26
N ASN A 2 -16.37 -4.57 -46.60
CA ASN A 2 -15.42 -5.10 -45.60
C ASN A 2 -14.67 -4.02 -44.77
N LYS A 3 -14.35 -2.86 -45.39
CA LYS A 3 -13.69 -1.74 -44.70
C LYS A 3 -14.55 -1.04 -43.63
N ILE A 4 -15.88 -1.05 -43.80
CA ILE A 4 -16.82 -0.41 -42.87
C ILE A 4 -16.97 -1.26 -41.60
N TYR A 5 -17.06 -2.59 -41.76
CA TYR A 5 -17.08 -3.53 -40.62
C TYR A 5 -15.76 -3.50 -39.84
N ALA A 6 -14.62 -3.41 -40.53
CA ALA A 6 -13.33 -3.20 -39.88
C ALA A 6 -13.31 -1.91 -39.05
N PHE A 7 -13.81 -0.80 -39.60
CA PHE A 7 -13.86 0.47 -38.89
C PHE A 7 -14.81 0.44 -37.67
N LEU A 8 -15.96 -0.23 -37.79
CA LEU A 8 -16.97 -0.30 -36.72
C LEU A 8 -16.65 -1.31 -35.61
N ILE A 9 -15.81 -2.31 -35.88
CA ILE A 9 -15.51 -3.38 -34.90
C ILE A 9 -14.06 -3.27 -34.40
N ILE A 10 -13.09 -3.11 -35.30
CA ILE A 10 -11.66 -3.15 -34.94
C ILE A 10 -11.27 -1.88 -34.19
N ILE A 11 -11.75 -0.70 -34.60
CA ILE A 11 -11.38 0.56 -33.92
C ILE A 11 -11.91 0.61 -32.49
N PRO A 12 -13.19 0.31 -32.20
CA PRO A 12 -13.66 0.23 -30.83
C PRO A 12 -12.94 -0.84 -30.00
N LEU A 13 -12.63 -2.00 -30.59
CA LEU A 13 -11.87 -3.05 -29.90
C LEU A 13 -10.47 -2.57 -29.51
N ILE A 14 -9.74 -1.92 -30.44
CA ILE A 14 -8.42 -1.35 -30.15
C ILE A 14 -8.52 -0.27 -29.08
N ALA A 15 -9.54 0.59 -29.13
CA ALA A 15 -9.77 1.62 -28.13
C ALA A 15 -9.98 1.02 -26.73
N VAL A 16 -10.83 -0.02 -26.60
CA VAL A 16 -11.04 -0.73 -25.34
C VAL A 16 -9.75 -1.33 -24.80
N LEU A 17 -8.98 -2.02 -25.66
CA LEU A 17 -7.69 -2.59 -25.26
C LEU A 17 -6.69 -1.51 -24.82
N PHE A 18 -6.67 -0.36 -25.50
CA PHE A 18 -5.81 0.75 -25.15
C PHE A 18 -6.18 1.33 -23.77
N PHE A 19 -7.47 1.57 -23.51
CA PHE A 19 -7.94 2.05 -22.21
C PHE A 19 -7.63 1.07 -21.07
N LYS A 20 -7.83 -0.23 -21.29
CA LYS A 20 -7.43 -1.26 -20.30
C LYS A 20 -5.94 -1.26 -20.03
N THR A 21 -5.12 -1.12 -21.06
CA THR A 21 -3.66 -1.11 -20.90
C THR A 21 -3.19 0.15 -20.16
N LEU A 22 -3.80 1.31 -20.47
CA LEU A 22 -3.49 2.58 -19.82
C LEU A 22 -3.83 2.54 -18.33
N THR A 23 -5.03 2.07 -17.99
CA THR A 23 -5.50 1.96 -16.59
C THR A 23 -4.71 0.92 -15.80
N PHE A 24 -4.33 -0.20 -16.42
CA PHE A 24 -3.41 -1.17 -15.82
C PHE A 24 -2.04 -0.54 -15.52
N TYR A 25 -1.47 0.19 -16.48
CA TYR A 25 -0.19 0.86 -16.30
C TYR A 25 -0.23 1.91 -15.18
N GLU A 26 -1.30 2.70 -15.12
CA GLU A 26 -1.53 3.66 -14.05
C GLU A 26 -1.61 2.95 -12.69
N TYR A 27 -2.38 1.86 -12.61
CA TYR A 27 -2.52 1.08 -11.39
C TYR A 27 -1.18 0.50 -10.92
N ASP A 28 -0.44 -0.18 -11.80
CA ASP A 28 0.87 -0.78 -11.47
C ASP A 28 1.86 0.28 -10.98
N THR A 29 1.89 1.43 -11.66
CA THR A 29 2.75 2.56 -11.32
C THR A 29 2.40 3.12 -9.94
N LYS A 30 1.13 3.47 -9.70
CA LYS A 30 0.68 4.01 -8.40
C LYS A 30 0.89 3.01 -7.27
N GLN A 31 0.55 1.74 -7.50
CA GLN A 31 0.73 0.66 -6.53
C GLN A 31 2.21 0.50 -6.12
N ARG A 32 3.14 0.64 -7.08
CA ARG A 32 4.58 0.64 -6.80
C ARG A 32 5.02 1.85 -5.97
N TYR A 33 4.51 3.05 -6.27
CA TYR A 33 4.80 4.23 -5.47
C TYR A 33 4.25 4.11 -4.03
N VAL A 34 3.01 3.64 -3.86
CA VAL A 34 2.42 3.38 -2.54
C VAL A 34 3.29 2.41 -1.73
N LYS A 35 3.73 1.31 -2.36
CA LYS A 35 4.66 0.36 -1.72
C LYS A 35 5.98 1.03 -1.32
N ASN A 36 6.60 1.79 -2.22
CA ASN A 36 7.87 2.45 -1.92
C ASN A 36 7.75 3.46 -0.78
N THR A 37 6.65 4.21 -0.70
CA THR A 37 6.40 5.17 0.37
C THR A 37 6.27 4.44 1.72
N VAL A 38 5.50 3.35 1.78
CA VAL A 38 5.36 2.53 3.00
C VAL A 38 6.69 1.89 3.39
N ASP A 39 7.42 1.33 2.44
CA ASP A 39 8.74 0.72 2.69
C ASP A 39 9.75 1.76 3.21
N SER A 40 9.72 2.99 2.70
CA SER A 40 10.60 4.06 3.15
C SER A 40 10.34 4.46 4.61
N VAL A 41 9.07 4.56 5.00
CA VAL A 41 8.69 4.86 6.39
C VAL A 41 9.00 3.66 7.28
N ALA A 42 8.70 2.45 6.84
CA ALA A 42 9.03 1.23 7.59
C ALA A 42 10.55 1.11 7.80
N HIS A 43 11.37 1.43 6.81
CA HIS A 43 12.82 1.44 6.96
C HIS A 43 13.29 2.46 8.00
N LYS A 44 12.67 3.65 8.05
CA LYS A 44 12.93 4.63 9.11
C LYS A 44 12.62 4.05 10.48
N VAL A 45 11.42 3.50 10.67
CA VAL A 45 10.96 2.89 11.94
C VAL A 45 11.81 1.68 12.33
N MET A 46 12.27 0.88 11.37
CA MET A 46 13.18 -0.24 11.59
C MET A 46 14.49 0.21 12.25
N ILE A 47 15.03 1.37 11.85
CA ILE A 47 16.29 1.90 12.38
C ILE A 47 16.07 2.67 13.69
N THR A 48 15.02 3.50 13.75
CA THR A 48 14.75 4.37 14.90
C THR A 48 14.03 3.65 16.05
N GLY A 49 13.29 2.59 15.74
CA GLY A 49 12.37 1.91 16.65
C GLY A 49 11.11 2.73 16.99
N VAL A 50 10.86 3.86 16.29
CA VAL A 50 9.76 4.78 16.64
C VAL A 50 9.10 5.29 15.37
N MET A 51 7.78 5.21 15.31
CA MET A 51 6.95 5.95 14.36
C MET A 51 6.27 7.10 15.08
N THR A 52 6.65 8.33 14.72
CA THR A 52 6.09 9.55 15.32
C THR A 52 4.81 9.98 14.61
N VAL A 53 4.09 10.94 15.22
CA VAL A 53 2.92 11.57 14.58
C VAL A 53 3.32 12.28 13.29
N SER A 54 4.47 12.98 13.28
CA SER A 54 4.99 13.63 12.08
C SER A 54 5.32 12.64 10.97
N ASP A 55 5.79 11.44 11.30
CA ASP A 55 6.04 10.39 10.29
C ASP A 55 4.75 9.88 9.66
N GLN A 56 3.67 9.78 10.46
CA GLN A 56 2.36 9.40 9.96
C GLN A 56 1.76 10.51 9.07
N GLU A 57 1.92 11.78 9.45
CA GLU A 57 1.48 12.92 8.65
C GLU A 57 2.23 12.99 7.31
N GLU A 58 3.56 12.82 7.32
CA GLU A 58 4.38 12.75 6.10
C GLU A 58 3.98 11.56 5.21
N LEU A 59 3.69 10.40 5.80
CA LEU A 59 3.17 9.24 5.09
C LEU A 59 1.84 9.55 4.43
N LEU A 60 0.90 10.17 5.15
CA LEU A 60 -0.42 10.54 4.64
C LEU A 60 -0.33 11.58 3.52
N GLU A 61 0.54 12.59 3.65
CA GLU A 61 0.77 13.60 2.63
C GLU A 61 1.24 12.96 1.33
N LYS A 62 2.28 12.11 1.40
CA LYS A 62 2.82 11.41 0.22
C LYS A 62 1.83 10.42 -0.40
N LEU A 63 1.05 9.74 0.43
CA LEU A 63 -0.01 8.84 -0.07
C LEU A 63 -1.16 9.64 -0.70
N GLY A 64 -1.45 10.84 -0.18
CA GLY A 64 -2.46 11.76 -0.70
C GLY A 64 -2.20 12.23 -2.14
N GLU A 65 -0.93 12.29 -2.56
CA GLU A 65 -0.55 12.56 -3.95
C GLU A 65 -0.91 11.40 -4.91
N LEU A 66 -1.04 10.18 -4.39
CA LEU A 66 -1.24 8.95 -5.17
C LEU A 66 -2.72 8.51 -5.19
N GLY A 67 -3.50 8.89 -4.18
CA GLY A 67 -4.91 8.57 -4.04
C GLY A 67 -5.49 9.05 -2.72
N THR A 68 -6.72 8.63 -2.40
CA THR A 68 -7.39 8.99 -1.15
C THR A 68 -7.04 7.98 -0.07
N PHE A 69 -6.19 8.41 0.87
CA PHE A 69 -5.82 7.64 2.05
C PHE A 69 -6.22 8.42 3.29
N LEU A 70 -7.03 7.81 4.15
CA LEU A 70 -7.42 8.39 5.44
C LEU A 70 -6.53 7.81 6.55
N ALA A 71 -6.34 8.58 7.63
CA ALA A 71 -5.59 8.12 8.79
C ALA A 71 -6.15 6.81 9.37
N GLY A 72 -7.48 6.63 9.34
CA GLY A 72 -8.15 5.40 9.78
C GLY A 72 -7.86 4.17 8.92
N ASN A 73 -7.34 4.34 7.71
CA ASN A 73 -6.99 3.25 6.80
C ASN A 73 -5.51 2.83 6.96
N ILE A 74 -4.76 3.48 7.85
CA ILE A 74 -3.41 3.10 8.23
C ILE A 74 -3.48 2.29 9.52
N SER A 75 -3.18 1.00 9.43
CA SER A 75 -3.08 0.13 10.60
C SER A 75 -1.61 -0.16 10.89
N ILE A 76 -1.19 0.17 12.11
CA ILE A 76 0.16 -0.15 12.60
C ILE A 76 0.02 -1.15 13.72
N LYS A 77 0.72 -2.28 13.58
CA LYS A 77 0.72 -3.35 14.57
C LYS A 77 2.12 -3.67 15.03
N CYS A 78 2.28 -4.04 16.29
CA CYS A 78 3.56 -4.49 16.85
C CYS A 78 3.40 -5.81 17.60
N ALA A 79 4.48 -6.57 17.67
CA ALA A 79 4.56 -7.81 18.43
C ALA A 79 5.97 -8.02 18.95
N ASN A 80 6.05 -8.56 20.16
CA ASN A 80 7.31 -8.91 20.77
C ASN A 80 7.72 -10.31 20.31
N VAL A 81 9.02 -10.50 20.12
CA VAL A 81 9.60 -11.80 19.84
C VAL A 81 9.88 -12.48 21.17
N GLN A 82 9.32 -13.66 21.35
CA GLN A 82 9.53 -14.47 22.54
C GLN A 82 10.94 -15.10 22.52
N PRO A 83 11.49 -15.51 23.68
CA PRO A 83 12.82 -16.11 23.76
C PRO A 83 13.00 -17.39 22.94
N ASP A 84 11.91 -18.07 22.59
CA ASP A 84 11.88 -19.26 21.73
C ASP A 84 11.84 -18.93 20.23
N GLY A 85 11.89 -17.65 19.87
CA GLY A 85 11.83 -17.15 18.50
C GLY A 85 10.42 -17.04 17.93
N THR A 86 9.37 -17.32 18.72
CA THR A 86 7.99 -17.15 18.26
C THR A 86 7.53 -15.69 18.34
N VAL A 87 6.71 -15.28 17.39
CA VAL A 87 6.13 -13.93 17.37
C VAL A 87 4.86 -13.94 18.21
N GLY A 88 4.78 -13.03 19.19
CA GLY A 88 3.55 -12.84 19.97
C GLY A 88 2.37 -12.38 19.10
N GLY A 89 1.19 -12.29 19.71
CA GLY A 89 0.04 -11.69 19.04
C GLY A 89 0.33 -10.24 18.62
N LEU A 90 -0.01 -9.88 17.39
CA LEU A 90 0.09 -8.52 16.89
C LEU A 90 -0.94 -7.63 17.61
N GLY A 91 -0.46 -6.73 18.46
CA GLY A 91 -1.24 -5.68 19.11
C GLY A 91 -1.22 -4.39 18.30
N ASP A 92 -2.11 -3.46 18.64
CA ASP A 92 -2.13 -2.13 18.04
C ASP A 92 -0.95 -1.29 18.56
N TYR A 93 -0.25 -0.63 17.65
CA TYR A 93 0.87 0.23 17.99
C TYR A 93 0.38 1.64 18.35
N VAL A 94 0.92 2.20 19.44
CA VAL A 94 0.67 3.59 19.83
C VAL A 94 1.75 4.48 19.24
N LEU A 95 1.37 5.50 18.47
CA LEU A 95 2.32 6.44 17.88
C LEU A 95 3.23 7.09 18.94
N GLY A 96 4.51 7.17 18.62
CA GLY A 96 5.54 7.66 19.53
C GLY A 96 6.03 6.65 20.57
N SER A 97 5.41 5.47 20.69
CA SER A 97 5.94 4.41 21.55
C SER A 97 7.25 3.85 20.99
N VAL A 98 8.19 3.53 21.88
CA VAL A 98 9.49 3.01 21.49
C VAL A 98 9.39 1.49 21.40
N LEU A 99 9.71 0.97 20.21
CA LEU A 99 9.91 -0.45 19.98
C LEU A 99 11.33 -0.83 20.37
N ASP A 100 11.44 -1.95 21.07
CA ASP A 100 12.73 -2.52 21.44
C ASP A 100 13.38 -3.24 20.25
N ARG A 101 14.70 -3.44 20.35
CA ARG A 101 15.44 -4.21 19.35
C ARG A 101 14.84 -5.62 19.26
N GLU A 102 14.74 -6.14 18.05
CA GLU A 102 14.13 -7.44 17.72
C GLU A 102 12.61 -7.49 17.77
N GLU A 103 11.91 -6.45 18.24
CA GLU A 103 10.46 -6.38 18.09
C GLU A 103 10.05 -6.28 16.62
N ILE A 104 8.87 -6.82 16.31
CA ILE A 104 8.32 -6.81 14.96
C ILE A 104 7.22 -5.77 14.90
N PHE A 105 7.19 -5.00 13.82
CA PHE A 105 6.07 -4.13 13.50
C PHE A 105 5.61 -4.33 12.07
N SER A 106 4.37 -3.98 11.81
CA SER A 106 3.78 -3.97 10.49
C SER A 106 3.01 -2.68 10.27
N ILE A 107 3.25 -2.05 9.12
CA ILE A 107 2.48 -0.91 8.62
C ILE A 107 1.65 -1.42 7.46
N TYR A 108 0.32 -1.30 7.56
CA TYR A 108 -0.64 -1.61 6.51
C TYR A 108 -1.39 -0.33 6.12
N VAL A 109 -1.51 -0.08 4.83
CA VAL A 109 -2.29 1.02 4.27
C VAL A 109 -3.21 0.51 3.18
N GLU A 110 -4.38 1.12 3.06
CA GLU A 110 -5.38 0.81 2.03
C GLU A 110 -6.09 2.10 1.59
N SER A 111 -6.25 2.29 0.28
CA SER A 111 -6.95 3.46 -0.26
C SER A 111 -8.46 3.33 -0.02
N GLU A 112 -9.10 4.44 0.31
CA GLU A 112 -10.56 4.50 0.43
C GLU A 112 -11.22 4.26 -0.93
N ASN A 113 -10.67 4.88 -1.98
CA ASN A 113 -11.17 4.76 -3.33
C ASN A 113 -10.63 3.52 -4.04
N GLU A 114 -11.46 2.93 -4.88
CA GLU A 114 -11.11 1.88 -5.83
C GLU A 114 -10.18 2.42 -6.92
N SER A 115 -9.35 1.54 -7.47
CA SER A 115 -8.55 1.87 -8.64
C SER A 115 -9.42 1.95 -9.89
N ILE A 116 -9.08 2.88 -10.79
CA ILE A 116 -9.73 3.03 -12.10
C ILE A 116 -9.62 1.72 -12.90
N PHE A 117 -8.55 0.96 -12.71
CA PHE A 117 -8.38 -0.35 -13.33
C PHE A 117 -9.49 -1.35 -12.92
N SER A 118 -9.93 -1.30 -11.67
CA SER A 118 -11.05 -2.10 -11.15
C SER A 118 -12.34 -1.90 -11.95
N GLU A 119 -12.63 -0.66 -12.35
CA GLU A 119 -13.83 -0.33 -13.14
C GLU A 119 -13.71 -0.78 -14.61
N THR A 120 -12.49 -0.83 -15.14
CA THR A 120 -12.25 -1.23 -16.54
C THR A 120 -12.11 -2.74 -16.75
N GLU A 121 -11.93 -3.52 -15.70
CA GLU A 121 -12.04 -4.98 -15.76
C GLU A 121 -13.51 -5.38 -15.99
N VAL A 122 -13.77 -6.18 -17.03
CA VAL A 122 -15.13 -6.53 -17.51
C VAL A 122 -15.85 -7.51 -16.56
N ILE A 123 -15.22 -7.88 -15.44
CA ILE A 123 -15.74 -8.79 -14.41
C ILE A 123 -16.14 -7.95 -13.19
N SER A 124 -17.01 -6.95 -13.39
CA SER A 124 -17.54 -6.12 -12.30
C SER A 124 -18.75 -6.74 -11.59
N ASP A 125 -19.23 -7.91 -12.03
CA ASP A 125 -20.40 -8.59 -11.44
C ASP A 125 -20.13 -9.19 -10.05
N ASN A 126 -18.88 -9.21 -9.59
CA ASN A 126 -18.52 -9.68 -8.26
C ASN A 126 -18.08 -8.49 -7.40
N GLU A 127 -19.05 -7.89 -6.68
CA GLU A 127 -18.82 -6.72 -5.79
C GLU A 127 -17.69 -6.93 -4.76
N SER A 128 -17.32 -8.18 -4.49
CA SER A 128 -16.27 -8.56 -3.54
C SER A 128 -14.84 -8.45 -4.06
N ASN A 129 -14.63 -8.10 -5.34
CA ASN A 129 -13.31 -8.21 -6.00
C ASN A 129 -12.74 -6.87 -6.49
N LYS A 130 -13.12 -5.78 -5.83
CA LYS A 130 -12.66 -4.43 -6.14
C LYS A 130 -11.18 -4.25 -5.81
N LEU A 131 -10.43 -3.64 -6.72
CA LEU A 131 -8.99 -3.42 -6.56
C LEU A 131 -8.72 -2.06 -5.91
N HIS A 132 -8.25 -2.06 -4.68
CA HIS A 132 -7.75 -0.89 -3.96
C HIS A 132 -6.22 -0.82 -4.00
N TYR A 133 -5.66 0.38 -3.86
CA TYR A 133 -4.23 0.54 -3.63
C TYR A 133 -3.92 0.16 -2.19
N ARG A 134 -3.03 -0.80 -2.00
CA ARG A 134 -2.70 -1.31 -0.66
C ARG A 134 -1.24 -1.65 -0.53
N ALA A 135 -0.65 -1.39 0.62
CA ALA A 135 0.71 -1.82 0.89
C ALA A 135 0.84 -2.30 2.33
N LYS A 136 1.70 -3.30 2.50
CA LYS A 136 2.07 -3.85 3.80
C LYS A 136 3.58 -3.96 3.87
N ALA A 137 4.18 -3.30 4.85
CA ALA A 137 5.54 -3.59 5.28
C ALA A 137 5.50 -4.32 6.61
N THR A 138 6.40 -5.28 6.81
CA THR A 138 6.61 -5.96 8.08
C THR A 138 8.11 -6.05 8.30
N CYS A 139 8.59 -5.46 9.38
CA CYS A 139 10.00 -5.31 9.66
C CYS A 139 10.28 -5.68 11.12
N ARG A 140 11.52 -6.08 11.37
CA ARG A 140 12.07 -6.27 12.71
C ARG A 140 12.92 -5.05 13.04
N VAL A 141 12.82 -4.53 14.25
CA VAL A 141 13.56 -3.35 14.69
C VAL A 141 15.04 -3.69 14.90
N GLU A 142 15.90 -2.90 14.27
CA GLU A 142 17.36 -3.02 14.29
C GLU A 142 18.02 -1.80 14.92
N LYS A 143 17.38 -1.25 15.97
CA LYS A 143 17.85 -0.07 16.70
C LYS A 143 19.35 -0.18 16.98
N ASN A 144 20.10 0.78 16.44
CA ASN A 144 21.54 0.82 16.61
C ASN A 144 21.83 1.03 18.10
N SER A 145 22.53 0.10 18.74
CA SER A 145 22.85 0.13 20.18
C SER A 145 24.00 1.12 20.48
N GLY A 146 23.95 2.31 19.89
CA GLY A 146 24.98 3.33 19.99
C GLY A 146 24.39 4.64 20.47
N VAL A 147 24.92 5.07 21.63
CA VAL A 147 24.77 6.37 22.31
C VAL A 147 23.71 6.37 23.42
N ASP A 148 24.17 5.96 24.60
CA ASP A 148 23.81 6.57 25.90
C ASP A 148 24.25 8.05 25.93
#